data_AF-A0A166MNI7-F1
#
_entry.id   AF-A0A166MNI7-F1
#
_cell.length_a   1.000
_cell.length_b   1.000
_cell.length_c   1.000
_cell.angle_alpha   90.00
_cell.angle_beta   90.00
_cell.angle_gamma   90.00
#
_symmetry.space_group_name_H-M   'P 1'
#
loop_
_entity.id
_entity.type
_entity.pdbx_description
1 polymer ?
#
loop_
_entity_poly.entity_id
_entity_poly.type
_entity_poly.pdbx_seq_one_letter_code
_entity_poly.pdbx_strand_id
1 'polypeptide(L)'
;MSDIKTKVDSAISDNKIAVFWRSGCGPSTSAKSTLSEENYPGVSRAYVELSSGDETHAYLKERSKAQNGGQPYTTFPYVWINQEFIGGNSDIHGSKGKAALAAIKA
;
A
#
# COMPACT_ATOMS: atom_id res chain seq x y z
N MET A 1 4.37 -12.29 17.75
CA MET A 1 3.37 -11.38 17.13
C MET A 1 3.77 -9.89 17.16
N SER A 2 5.04 -9.52 17.44
CA SER A 2 5.44 -8.10 17.53
C SER A 2 6.20 -7.59 16.29
N ASP A 3 6.99 -8.44 15.65
CA ASP A 3 7.80 -8.04 14.49
C ASP A 3 6.99 -7.65 13.25
N ILE A 4 5.93 -8.39 12.94
CA ILE A 4 5.19 -8.21 11.69
C ILE A 4 4.42 -6.89 11.69
N LYS A 5 3.76 -6.60 12.82
CA LYS A 5 3.06 -5.33 13.04
C LYS A 5 4.03 -4.16 12.92
N THR A 6 5.14 -4.22 13.63
CA THR A 6 6.18 -3.18 13.57
C THR A 6 6.72 -3.03 12.16
N LYS A 7 7.00 -4.11 11.43
CA LYS A 7 7.46 -4.04 10.03
C LYS A 7 6.45 -3.35 9.11
N VAL A 8 5.17 -3.68 9.23
CA VAL A 8 4.11 -3.05 8.42
C VAL A 8 3.95 -1.57 8.79
N ASP A 9 3.85 -1.25 10.07
CA ASP A 9 3.70 0.14 10.51
C ASP A 9 4.94 0.97 10.16
N SER A 10 6.16 0.46 10.33
CA SER A 10 7.41 1.12 9.91
C SER A 10 7.46 1.30 8.39
N ALA A 11 7.09 0.28 7.61
CA ALA A 11 7.04 0.43 6.15
C ALA A 11 6.07 1.54 5.72
N ILE A 12 4.93 1.69 6.42
CA ILE A 12 3.94 2.73 6.16
C ILE A 12 4.37 4.10 6.70
N SER A 13 5.02 4.18 7.87
CA SER A 13 5.43 5.45 8.50
C SER A 13 6.67 6.05 7.88
N ASP A 14 7.64 5.20 7.55
CA ASP A 14 8.96 5.66 7.11
C ASP A 14 8.95 5.99 5.61
N ASN A 15 7.92 5.52 4.89
CA ASN A 15 7.77 5.72 3.46
C ASN A 15 6.50 6.50 3.14
N LYS A 16 6.64 7.46 2.24
CA LYS A 16 5.51 8.19 1.68
C LYS A 16 4.59 7.28 0.86
N ILE A 17 5.14 6.24 0.23
CA ILE A 17 4.38 5.24 -0.50
C ILE A 17 4.74 3.85 0.05
N ALA A 18 3.76 3.08 0.51
CA ALA A 18 3.97 1.69 0.89
C ALA A 18 3.04 0.78 0.10
N VAL A 19 3.61 -0.16 -0.65
CA VAL A 19 2.89 -1.09 -1.52
C VAL A 19 3.19 -2.50 -1.07
N PHE A 20 2.15 -3.17 -0.58
CA PHE A 20 2.20 -4.57 -0.21
C PHE A 20 1.60 -5.41 -1.34
N TRP A 21 2.42 -6.26 -1.93
CA TRP A 21 2.09 -6.96 -3.17
C TRP A 21 2.40 -8.46 -3.06
N ARG A 22 1.89 -9.24 -4.01
CA ARG A 22 2.17 -10.67 -4.11
C ARG A 22 2.63 -11.02 -5.52
N SER A 23 3.60 -11.92 -5.64
CA SER A 23 3.96 -12.55 -6.91
C SER A 23 2.76 -13.17 -7.62
N GLY A 24 2.74 -13.07 -8.96
CA GLY A 24 1.64 -13.57 -9.81
C GLY A 24 0.39 -12.68 -9.86
N CYS A 25 0.47 -11.41 -9.43
CA CYS A 25 -0.64 -10.46 -9.46
C CYS A 25 -0.38 -9.34 -10.48
N GLY A 26 -0.99 -9.42 -11.68
CA GLY A 26 -0.89 -8.37 -12.71
C GLY A 26 -1.20 -6.95 -12.21
N PRO A 27 -2.29 -6.72 -11.44
CA PRO A 27 -2.62 -5.42 -10.86
C PRO A 27 -1.52 -4.84 -9.95
N SER A 28 -0.75 -5.70 -9.27
CA SER A 28 0.35 -5.25 -8.42
C SER A 28 1.49 -4.66 -9.23
N THR A 29 1.80 -5.24 -10.40
CA THR A 29 2.82 -4.72 -11.31
C THR A 29 2.43 -3.35 -11.85
N SER A 30 1.17 -3.17 -12.24
CA SER A 30 0.66 -1.87 -12.69
C SER A 30 0.74 -0.81 -11.60
N ALA A 31 0.36 -1.14 -10.37
CA ALA A 31 0.45 -0.21 -9.24
C ALA A 31 1.90 0.21 -8.96
N LYS A 32 2.85 -0.72 -9.00
CA LYS A 32 4.28 -0.42 -8.86
C LYS A 32 4.78 0.53 -9.94
N SER A 33 4.38 0.30 -11.18
CA SER A 33 4.75 1.17 -12.32
C SER A 33 4.18 2.57 -12.17
N THR A 34 2.90 2.69 -11.78
CA THR A 34 2.28 3.99 -11.48
C THR A 34 3.01 4.72 -10.35
N LEU A 35 3.44 3.99 -9.32
CA LEU A 35 4.11 4.52 -8.13
C LEU A 35 5.64 4.47 -8.25
N SER A 36 6.19 4.40 -9.46
CA SER A 36 7.63 4.28 -9.70
C SER A 36 8.39 5.57 -9.41
N GLU A 37 9.72 5.46 -9.32
CA GLU A 37 10.62 6.61 -9.13
C GLU A 37 10.49 7.62 -10.26
N GLU A 38 10.29 7.15 -11.49
CA GLU A 38 10.09 8.01 -12.66
C GLU A 38 8.88 8.93 -12.52
N ASN A 39 7.80 8.45 -11.90
CA ASN A 39 6.56 9.22 -11.72
C ASN A 39 6.56 10.11 -10.47
N TYR A 40 7.37 9.76 -9.46
CA TYR A 40 7.43 10.40 -8.14
C TYR A 40 8.89 10.50 -7.65
N PRO A 41 9.75 11.29 -8.31
CA PRO A 41 11.18 11.33 -7.97
C PRO A 41 11.42 11.85 -6.56
N GLY A 42 12.31 11.19 -5.81
CA GLY A 42 12.72 11.59 -4.46
C GLY A 42 11.72 11.22 -3.35
N VAL A 43 10.63 10.53 -3.68
CA VAL A 43 9.62 10.09 -2.71
C VAL A 43 10.04 8.74 -2.10
N SER A 44 10.08 8.66 -0.77
CA SER A 44 10.39 7.40 -0.08
C SER A 44 9.29 6.36 -0.34
N ARG A 45 9.70 5.15 -0.75
CA ARG A 45 8.79 4.07 -1.13
C ARG A 45 9.24 2.72 -0.60
N ALA A 46 8.28 1.93 -0.11
CA ALA A 46 8.47 0.54 0.27
C ALA A 46 7.63 -0.39 -0.61
N TYR A 47 8.28 -1.39 -1.20
CA TYR A 47 7.61 -2.51 -1.88
C TYR A 47 7.79 -3.78 -1.06
N VAL A 48 6.78 -4.17 -0.31
CA VAL A 48 6.82 -5.35 0.55
C VAL A 48 6.12 -6.49 -0.16
N GLU A 49 6.85 -7.55 -0.48
CA GLU A 49 6.26 -8.77 -1.01
C GLU A 49 5.69 -9.62 0.11
N LEU A 50 4.51 -10.21 -0.13
CA LEU A 50 3.81 -11.06 0.81
C LEU A 50 3.79 -12.51 0.36
N SER A 51 4.11 -13.41 1.28
CA SER A 51 3.95 -14.86 1.13
C SER A 51 2.46 -15.27 1.20
N SER A 52 2.09 -16.35 0.53
CA SER A 52 0.80 -17.01 0.78
C SER A 52 0.76 -17.56 2.20
N GLY A 53 -0.24 -17.18 3.00
CA GLY A 53 -0.41 -17.63 4.39
C GLY A 53 0.26 -16.77 5.45
N ASP A 54 0.85 -15.64 5.07
CA ASP A 54 1.60 -14.78 5.98
C ASP A 54 0.68 -14.07 6.99
N GLU A 55 1.04 -14.10 8.28
CA GLU A 55 0.38 -13.31 9.34
C GLU A 55 0.33 -11.81 8.98
N THR A 56 1.24 -11.35 8.12
CA THR A 56 1.24 -10.00 7.55
C THR A 56 -0.05 -9.68 6.80
N HIS A 57 -0.63 -10.63 6.06
CA HIS A 57 -1.90 -10.41 5.36
C HIS A 57 -3.05 -10.23 6.36
N ALA A 58 -3.08 -11.01 7.45
CA ALA A 58 -4.09 -10.83 8.49
C ALA A 58 -3.99 -9.44 9.13
N TYR A 59 -2.76 -8.97 9.41
CA TYR A 59 -2.55 -7.64 9.95
C TYR A 59 -2.94 -6.52 8.97
N LEU A 60 -2.57 -6.64 7.70
CA LEU A 60 -2.93 -5.67 6.66
C LEU A 60 -4.45 -5.57 6.45
N LYS A 61 -5.17 -6.69 6.53
CA LYS A 61 -6.65 -6.73 6.53
C LYS A 61 -7.23 -5.92 7.67
N GLU A 62 -6.72 -6.10 8.88
CA GLU A 62 -7.20 -5.36 10.05
C GLU A 62 -6.84 -3.86 9.96
N ARG A 63 -5.62 -3.55 9.53
CA ARG A 63 -5.14 -2.17 9.37
C ARG A 63 -5.92 -1.42 8.29
N SER A 64 -6.14 -2.05 7.14
CA SER A 64 -6.95 -1.50 6.06
C SER A 64 -8.42 -1.33 6.47
N LYS A 65 -8.99 -2.30 7.18
CA LYS A 65 -10.35 -2.22 7.73
C LYS A 65 -10.57 -0.96 8.57
N ALA A 66 -9.60 -0.60 9.41
CA ALA A 66 -9.66 0.59 10.25
C ALA A 66 -9.74 1.90 9.44
N GLN A 67 -9.16 1.95 8.23
CA GLN A 67 -9.15 3.14 7.36
C GLN A 67 -10.13 3.03 6.17
N ASN A 68 -10.79 1.88 5.99
CA ASN A 68 -11.71 1.58 4.91
C ASN A 68 -13.15 1.43 5.41
N GLY A 69 -13.59 2.32 6.30
CA GLY A 69 -14.96 2.35 6.81
C GLY A 69 -15.40 1.06 7.52
N GLY A 70 -14.47 0.28 8.09
CA GLY A 70 -14.77 -0.97 8.77
C GLY A 70 -14.89 -2.19 7.83
N GLN A 71 -14.62 -2.06 6.53
CA GLN A 71 -14.64 -3.17 5.57
C GLN A 71 -13.24 -3.76 5.36
N PRO A 72 -13.02 -5.07 5.60
CA PRO A 72 -11.71 -5.69 5.38
C PRO A 72 -11.38 -5.71 3.89
N TYR A 73 -10.23 -5.17 3.52
CA TYR A 73 -9.73 -5.27 2.16
C TYR A 73 -9.09 -6.65 1.98
N THR A 74 -9.36 -7.33 0.86
CA THR A 74 -8.86 -8.69 0.60
C THR A 74 -8.14 -8.82 -0.75
N THR A 75 -8.06 -7.72 -1.49
CA THR A 75 -7.50 -7.65 -2.83
C THR A 75 -6.05 -7.20 -2.77
N PHE A 76 -5.19 -7.77 -3.61
CA PHE A 76 -3.83 -7.26 -3.81
C PHE A 76 -3.77 -6.37 -5.05
N PRO A 77 -2.92 -5.32 -5.07
CA PRO A 77 -2.03 -4.88 -3.99
C PRO A 77 -2.78 -4.10 -2.90
N TYR A 78 -2.15 -3.95 -1.71
CA TYR A 78 -2.57 -2.96 -0.73
C TYR A 78 -1.63 -1.75 -0.79
N VAL A 79 -2.19 -0.57 -0.95
CA VAL A 79 -1.42 0.66 -1.15
C VAL A 79 -1.75 1.68 -0.07
N TRP A 80 -0.70 2.18 0.56
CA TRP A 80 -0.73 3.33 1.45
C TRP A 80 0.07 4.48 0.85
N ILE A 81 -0.46 5.68 0.97
CA ILE A 81 0.21 6.92 0.58
C ILE A 81 0.07 7.90 1.74
N ASN A 82 1.16 8.51 2.21
CA ASN A 82 1.17 9.38 3.39
C ASN A 82 0.46 8.73 4.60
N GLN A 83 0.72 7.45 4.86
CA GLN A 83 0.09 6.68 5.95
C GLN A 83 -1.44 6.49 5.83
N GLU A 84 -2.04 6.91 4.71
CA GLU A 84 -3.45 6.71 4.41
C GLU A 84 -3.64 5.52 3.47
N PHE A 85 -4.54 4.61 3.82
CA PHE A 85 -4.92 3.46 3.01
C PHE A 85 -5.72 3.91 1.80
N ILE A 86 -5.17 3.73 0.62
CA ILE A 86 -5.82 4.09 -0.64
C ILE A 86 -6.69 2.94 -1.14
N GLY A 87 -6.21 1.70 -1.03
CA GLY A 87 -6.84 0.53 -1.61
C GLY A 87 -5.87 -0.22 -2.51
N GLY A 88 -6.35 -0.68 -3.66
CA GLY A 88 -5.56 -1.40 -4.66
C GLY A 88 -5.38 -0.59 -5.93
N ASN A 89 -4.98 -1.25 -7.02
CA ASN A 89 -4.62 -0.57 -8.26
C ASN A 89 -5.74 0.37 -8.78
N SER A 90 -6.99 -0.10 -8.77
CA SER A 90 -8.12 0.71 -9.23
C SER A 90 -8.33 1.97 -8.38
N ASP A 91 -8.12 1.87 -7.07
CA ASP A 91 -8.31 2.98 -6.12
C ASP A 91 -7.24 4.07 -6.27
N ILE A 92 -6.01 3.68 -6.67
CA ILE A 92 -4.93 4.62 -6.99
C ILE A 92 -5.34 5.57 -8.13
N HIS A 93 -6.03 5.04 -9.14
CA HIS A 93 -6.52 5.83 -10.28
C HIS A 93 -7.82 6.58 -9.98
N GLY A 94 -8.48 6.29 -8.85
CA GLY A 94 -9.67 6.98 -8.36
C GLY A 94 -9.35 8.35 -7.75
N SER A 95 -10.40 9.04 -7.29
CA SER A 95 -10.27 10.39 -6.71
C SER A 95 -9.42 10.41 -5.45
N LYS A 96 -9.56 9.40 -4.58
CA LYS A 96 -8.78 9.26 -3.35
C LYS A 96 -7.29 9.08 -3.63
N GLY A 97 -6.94 8.13 -4.50
CA GLY A 97 -5.56 7.90 -4.90
C GLY A 97 -4.92 9.11 -5.56
N LYS A 98 -5.62 9.77 -6.50
CA LYS A 98 -5.13 11.00 -7.14
C LYS A 98 -4.86 12.13 -6.15
N ALA A 99 -5.76 12.34 -5.18
CA ALA A 99 -5.58 13.36 -4.15
C ALA A 99 -4.34 13.05 -3.26
N ALA A 100 -4.19 11.81 -2.84
CA ALA A 100 -3.03 11.39 -2.03
C ALA A 100 -1.71 11.50 -2.82
N LEU A 101 -1.72 11.13 -4.10
CA LEU A 101 -0.57 11.28 -5.00
C LEU A 101 -0.19 12.75 -5.23
N ALA A 102 -1.17 13.64 -5.34
CA ALA A 102 -0.90 15.07 -5.43
C ALA A 102 -0.25 15.61 -4.15
N ALA A 103 -0.66 15.11 -2.98
CA ALA A 103 -0.15 15.54 -1.68
C ALA A 103 1.31 15.11 -1.40
N ILE A 104 1.86 14.13 -2.12
CA ILE A 104 3.28 13.73 -2.02
C ILE A 104 4.17 14.36 -3.09
N LYS A 105 3.58 14.99 -4.12
CA LYS A 105 4.31 15.73 -5.16
C LYS A 105 4.56 17.19 -4.79
N ALA A 106 3.82 17.71 -3.81
CA ALA A 106 3.94 19.07 -3.30
C ALA A 106 5.05 19.17 -2.25
#